data_AF-A0A443RV28-F1
#
_entry.id   AF-A0A443RV28-F1
#
_cell.length_a   1.000
_cell.length_b   1.000
_cell.length_c   1.000
_cell.angle_alpha   90.00
_cell.angle_beta   90.00
_cell.angle_gamma   90.00
#
_symmetry.space_group_name_H-M   'P 1'
#
loop_
_entity.id
_entity.type
_entity.pdbx_description
1 polymer ?
#
loop_
_entity_poly.entity_id
_entity_poly.type
_entity_poly.pdbx_seq_one_letter_code
_entity_poly.pdbx_strand_id
1 'polypeptide(L)'
;IKTFWEFFNRVDVVAKSPHGMRILKTLIYMTFLIHVNASAYYAVSAYEGFDANEWVYNNEGNAYVRCFYFAFRTATSISGKMVKPTNNFEYIFMVNSWLNGVFVFAFLIGQIRDIVATATQNRQQFRQLMNQTIRHMNSLNLPAELQKRVRLWLSHTWEQQKLNEENILNLLPIKMKTDIAINVHYKMLSKVKLFHGCERMVIRDLVVKLKPVLFLPGDYICKKGEIGQEMYIVNEGVVQVLGDTGNVLASLSEGSVFGEVSVLGIPGCSRRMAD
;
A
#
# COMPACT_ATOMS: atom_id res chain seq x y z
N ILE A 1 31.41 -14.07 2.22
CA ILE A 1 30.81 -12.74 1.97
C ILE A 1 30.02 -12.69 0.65
N LYS A 2 30.57 -13.09 -0.51
CA LYS A 2 29.83 -13.11 -1.80
C LYS A 2 28.53 -13.93 -1.77
N THR A 3 28.58 -15.13 -1.18
CA THR A 3 27.42 -16.03 -1.03
C THR A 3 26.27 -15.45 -0.19
N PHE A 4 26.57 -14.61 0.81
CA PHE A 4 25.55 -13.94 1.62
C PHE A 4 24.77 -12.93 0.78
N TRP A 5 25.49 -12.04 0.08
CA TRP A 5 24.85 -11.04 -0.78
C TRP A 5 24.07 -11.68 -1.92
N GLU A 6 24.59 -12.76 -2.50
CA GLU A 6 23.92 -13.49 -3.57
C GLU A 6 22.63 -14.19 -3.08
N PHE A 7 22.66 -14.77 -1.88
CA PHE A 7 21.47 -15.32 -1.23
C PHE A 7 20.40 -14.25 -1.02
N PHE A 8 20.75 -13.12 -0.39
CA PHE A 8 19.80 -12.04 -0.15
C PHE A 8 19.24 -11.43 -1.44
N ASN A 9 20.05 -11.29 -2.48
CA ASN A 9 19.58 -10.80 -3.78
C ASN A 9 18.57 -11.76 -4.42
N ARG A 10 18.80 -13.08 -4.33
CA ARG A 10 17.87 -14.09 -4.84
C ARG A 10 16.57 -14.12 -4.03
N VAL A 11 16.66 -13.97 -2.71
CA VAL A 11 15.48 -13.92 -1.84
C VAL A 11 14.70 -12.62 -2.03
N ASP A 12 15.35 -11.48 -2.26
CA ASP A 12 14.70 -10.20 -2.54
C ASP A 12 13.83 -10.25 -3.82
N VAL A 13 14.25 -11.01 -4.83
CA VAL A 13 13.49 -11.21 -6.08
C VAL A 13 12.24 -12.08 -5.87
N VAL A 14 12.31 -13.04 -4.95
CA VAL A 14 11.22 -14.00 -4.67
C VAL A 14 10.29 -13.51 -3.56
N ALA A 15 10.76 -12.61 -2.71
CA ALA A 15 10.01 -12.12 -1.56
C ALA A 15 8.81 -11.29 -2.00
N LYS A 16 7.62 -11.72 -1.57
CA LYS A 16 6.35 -10.99 -1.77
C LYS A 16 6.34 -9.58 -1.13
N SER A 17 7.23 -9.32 -0.17
CA SER A 17 7.38 -8.02 0.49
C SER A 17 8.85 -7.59 0.52
N PRO A 18 9.25 -6.66 -0.37
CA PRO A 18 10.62 -6.11 -0.42
C PRO A 18 11.04 -5.42 0.90
N HIS A 19 10.07 -4.89 1.66
CA HIS A 19 10.34 -4.18 2.91
C HIS A 19 10.70 -5.13 4.07
N GLY A 20 10.05 -6.30 4.14
CA GLY A 20 10.32 -7.29 5.19
C GLY A 20 11.75 -7.86 5.11
N MET A 21 12.23 -8.10 3.88
CA MET A 21 13.58 -8.60 3.66
C MET A 21 14.66 -7.60 4.06
N ARG A 22 14.45 -6.30 3.82
CA ARG A 22 15.38 -5.25 4.26
C ARG A 22 15.50 -5.20 5.78
N ILE A 23 14.40 -5.34 6.51
CA ILE A 23 14.40 -5.39 7.98
C ILE A 23 15.19 -6.63 8.45
N LEU A 24 14.86 -7.80 7.92
CA LEU A 24 15.51 -9.06 8.31
C LEU A 24 17.03 -9.00 8.10
N LYS A 25 17.48 -8.48 6.96
CA LYS A 25 18.89 -8.30 6.66
C LYS A 25 19.58 -7.37 7.67
N THR A 26 18.92 -6.27 8.04
CA THR A 26 19.46 -5.31 9.01
C THR A 26 19.52 -5.90 10.41
N LEU A 27 18.52 -6.69 10.82
CA LEU A 27 18.52 -7.41 12.09
C LEU A 27 19.67 -8.43 12.16
N ILE A 28 19.94 -9.17 11.09
CA ILE A 28 21.06 -10.12 11.02
C ILE A 28 22.40 -9.38 11.17
N TYR A 29 22.58 -8.24 10.51
CA TYR A 29 23.78 -7.41 10.66
C TYR A 29 23.93 -6.86 12.08
N MET A 30 22.83 -6.42 12.71
CA MET A 30 22.84 -5.98 14.12
C MET A 30 23.28 -7.13 15.04
N THR A 31 22.68 -8.31 14.92
CA THR A 31 23.05 -9.47 15.75
C THR A 31 24.51 -9.86 15.56
N PHE A 32 25.03 -9.77 14.33
CA PHE A 32 26.45 -10.01 14.05
C PHE A 32 27.36 -8.99 14.73
N LEU A 33 27.05 -7.68 14.68
CA LEU A 33 27.84 -6.65 15.35
C LEU A 33 27.83 -6.83 16.88
N ILE A 34 26.69 -7.19 17.46
CA ILE A 34 26.57 -7.49 18.89
C ILE A 34 27.42 -8.73 19.26
N HIS A 35 27.41 -9.76 18.41
CA HIS A 35 28.24 -10.95 18.60
C HIS A 35 29.75 -10.63 18.55
N VAL A 36 30.19 -9.80 17.61
CA VAL A 36 31.58 -9.34 17.52
C VAL A 36 31.96 -8.56 18.77
N ASN A 37 31.09 -7.66 19.24
CA ASN A 37 31.35 -6.88 20.45
C ASN A 37 31.39 -7.76 21.72
N ALA A 38 30.51 -8.76 21.80
CA ALA A 38 30.53 -9.75 22.88
C ALA A 38 31.84 -10.56 22.91
N SER A 39 32.31 -10.97 21.74
CA SER A 39 33.57 -11.70 21.60
C SER A 39 34.78 -10.83 21.93
N ALA A 40 34.75 -9.55 21.56
CA ALA A 40 35.77 -8.57 21.91
C ALA A 40 35.80 -8.32 23.43
N TYR A 41 34.65 -8.17 24.08
CA TYR A 41 34.56 -8.03 25.54
C TYR A 41 35.13 -9.25 26.28
N TYR A 42 34.83 -10.46 25.80
CA TYR A 42 35.42 -11.68 26.35
C TYR A 42 36.94 -11.70 26.19
N ALA A 43 37.45 -11.33 25.01
CA ALA A 43 38.89 -11.26 24.74
C ALA A 43 39.61 -10.23 25.61
N VAL A 44 39.00 -9.05 25.83
CA VAL A 44 39.52 -8.04 26.76
C VAL A 44 39.54 -8.57 28.19
N SER A 45 38.46 -9.20 28.64
CA SER A 45 38.39 -9.83 29.97
C SER A 45 39.43 -10.93 30.15
N ALA A 46 39.71 -11.72 29.09
CA ALA A 46 40.75 -12.75 29.13
C ALA A 46 42.16 -12.17 29.17
N TYR A 47 42.38 -11.01 28.52
CA TYR A 47 43.68 -10.32 28.50
C TYR A 47 44.00 -9.65 29.84
N GLU A 48 43.03 -8.99 30.48
CA GLU A 48 43.20 -8.39 31.80
C GLU A 48 43.20 -9.44 32.93
N GLY A 49 42.63 -10.61 32.67
CA GLY A 49 42.45 -11.69 33.62
C GLY A 49 41.00 -11.74 34.11
N PHE A 50 40.40 -12.93 34.08
CA PHE A 50 39.05 -13.09 34.57
C PHE A 50 38.98 -12.79 36.07
N ASP A 51 37.90 -12.13 36.49
CA ASP A 51 37.68 -11.71 37.89
C ASP A 51 38.76 -10.75 38.45
N ALA A 52 39.56 -10.12 37.59
CA ALA A 52 40.59 -9.16 38.00
C ALA A 52 39.98 -7.87 38.58
N ASN A 53 38.77 -7.50 38.15
CA ASN A 53 38.01 -6.36 38.65
C ASN A 53 36.50 -6.61 38.46
N GLU A 54 35.66 -5.72 39.00
CA GLU A 54 34.21 -5.88 38.93
C GLU A 54 33.65 -5.77 37.48
N TRP A 55 34.37 -5.15 36.55
CA TRP A 55 33.92 -4.90 35.17
C TRP A 55 34.18 -6.08 34.22
N VAL A 56 35.31 -6.77 34.36
CA VAL A 56 35.68 -7.92 33.53
C VAL A 56 34.78 -9.13 33.82
N TYR A 57 34.70 -10.04 32.86
CA TYR A 57 33.96 -11.28 33.05
C TYR A 57 34.55 -12.12 34.21
N ASN A 58 33.71 -12.45 35.19
CA ASN A 58 34.10 -13.18 36.42
C ASN A 58 34.24 -14.70 36.27
N ASN A 59 34.27 -15.22 35.03
CA ASN A 59 34.36 -16.65 34.70
C ASN A 59 33.23 -17.55 35.26
N GLU A 60 32.14 -16.98 35.78
CA GLU A 60 31.02 -17.76 36.27
C GLU A 60 29.96 -17.97 35.17
N GLY A 61 29.37 -19.16 35.12
CA GLY A 61 28.29 -19.51 34.19
C GLY A 61 28.75 -19.61 32.73
N ASN A 62 27.81 -19.43 31.79
CA ASN A 62 28.13 -19.50 30.36
C ASN A 62 28.72 -18.17 29.87
N ALA A 63 30.01 -18.19 29.52
CA ALA A 63 30.76 -17.04 29.05
C ALA A 63 30.10 -16.32 27.86
N TYR A 64 29.64 -17.08 26.86
CA TYR A 64 29.02 -16.51 25.67
C TYR A 64 27.72 -15.77 26.01
N VAL A 65 26.84 -16.39 26.79
CA VAL A 65 25.54 -15.80 27.14
C VAL A 65 25.71 -14.50 27.95
N ARG A 66 26.64 -14.49 28.92
CA ARG A 66 26.90 -13.30 29.76
C ARG A 66 27.57 -12.19 28.97
N CYS A 67 28.58 -12.50 28.15
CA CYS A 67 29.24 -11.50 27.30
C CYS A 67 28.29 -10.95 26.23
N PHE A 68 27.44 -11.80 25.66
CA PHE A 68 26.42 -11.36 24.70
C PHE A 68 25.36 -10.48 25.36
N TYR A 69 24.92 -10.81 26.58
CA TYR A 69 24.02 -9.98 27.36
C TYR A 69 24.62 -8.61 27.68
N PHE A 70 25.91 -8.57 28.06
CA PHE A 70 26.64 -7.32 28.26
C PHE A 70 26.68 -6.48 26.97
N ALA A 71 27.14 -7.06 25.86
CA ALA A 71 27.24 -6.38 24.58
C ALA A 71 25.87 -5.89 24.06
N PHE A 72 24.82 -6.69 24.22
CA PHE A 72 23.46 -6.33 23.84
C PHE A 72 22.95 -5.13 24.66
N ARG A 73 23.15 -5.13 25.97
CA ARG A 73 22.73 -4.01 26.84
C ARG A 73 23.53 -2.74 26.55
N THR A 74 24.82 -2.88 26.27
CA THR A 74 25.70 -1.78 25.87
C THR A 74 25.27 -1.20 24.52
N ALA A 75 24.92 -2.03 23.55
CA ALA A 75 24.47 -1.58 22.23
C ALA A 75 23.09 -0.90 22.26
N THR A 76 22.17 -1.36 23.10
CA THR A 76 20.80 -0.81 23.26
C THR A 76 20.73 0.40 24.18
N SER A 77 21.86 0.82 24.74
CA SER A 77 21.91 1.85 25.78
C SER A 77 20.97 1.55 26.96
N ILE A 78 20.68 0.27 27.24
CA ILE A 78 19.92 -0.15 28.43
C ILE A 78 20.87 -0.07 29.64
N SER A 79 21.14 1.18 30.00
CA SER A 79 22.03 1.60 31.08
C SER A 79 21.33 1.42 32.43
N GLY A 80 21.02 0.17 32.78
CA GLY A 80 20.76 -0.18 34.18
C GLY A 80 22.03 0.00 35.03
N LYS A 81 22.06 -0.60 36.22
CA LYS A 81 23.29 -0.70 37.04
C LYS A 81 24.32 -1.59 36.32
N MET A 82 25.06 -1.04 35.36
CA MET A 82 26.25 -1.66 34.81
C MET A 82 27.42 -1.35 35.73
N VAL A 83 28.29 -2.34 35.89
CA VAL A 83 29.54 -2.12 36.61
C VAL A 83 30.39 -1.10 35.85
N LYS A 84 30.99 -0.18 36.58
CA LYS A 84 31.77 0.90 35.98
C LYS A 84 33.14 0.37 35.55
N PRO A 85 33.65 0.79 34.38
CA PRO A 85 35.05 0.56 34.02
C PRO A 85 35.98 1.09 35.10
N THR A 86 37.06 0.36 35.36
CA THR A 86 38.09 0.70 36.35
C THR A 86 39.35 1.26 35.67
N ASN A 87 39.67 0.79 34.47
CA ASN A 87 40.88 1.16 33.73
C ASN A 87 40.61 2.08 32.52
N ASN A 88 41.60 2.90 32.16
CA ASN A 88 41.54 3.76 30.97
C ASN A 88 41.26 2.96 29.68
N PHE A 89 41.80 1.75 29.57
CA PHE A 89 41.58 0.87 28.42
C PHE A 89 40.11 0.42 28.32
N GLU A 90 39.51 0.02 29.45
CA GLU A 90 38.10 -0.35 29.53
C GLU A 90 37.18 0.83 29.18
N TYR A 91 37.52 2.05 29.61
CA TYR A 91 36.79 3.26 29.21
C TYR A 91 36.83 3.48 27.69
N ILE A 92 37.99 3.31 27.05
CA ILE A 92 38.12 3.43 25.59
C ILE A 92 37.28 2.35 24.90
N PHE A 93 37.32 1.10 25.37
CA PHE A 93 36.50 0.01 24.84
C PHE A 93 35.00 0.31 24.95
N MET A 94 34.56 0.82 26.11
CA MET A 94 33.16 1.18 26.36
C MET A 94 32.67 2.30 25.45
N VAL A 95 33.48 3.35 25.26
CA VAL A 95 33.13 4.46 24.36
C VAL A 95 32.97 3.96 22.92
N ASN A 96 33.90 3.14 22.44
CA ASN A 96 33.80 2.56 21.09
C ASN A 96 32.57 1.64 20.95
N SER A 97 32.29 0.83 21.96
CA SER A 97 31.12 -0.05 22.01
C SER A 97 29.80 0.71 21.98
N TRP A 98 29.70 1.81 22.73
CA TRP A 98 28.53 2.68 22.73
C TRP A 98 28.34 3.40 21.42
N LEU A 99 29.41 3.95 20.83
CA LEU A 99 29.33 4.57 19.50
C LEU A 99 28.80 3.58 18.47
N ASN A 100 29.34 2.35 18.44
CA ASN A 100 28.85 1.30 17.55
C ASN A 100 27.35 1.01 17.77
N GLY A 101 26.90 0.88 19.02
CA GLY A 101 25.49 0.68 19.37
C GLY A 101 24.59 1.80 18.83
N VAL A 102 24.93 3.06 19.11
CA VAL A 102 24.17 4.23 18.64
C VAL A 102 24.06 4.26 17.11
N PHE A 103 25.14 3.97 16.38
CA PHE A 103 25.11 3.92 14.91
C PHE A 103 24.15 2.83 14.39
N VAL A 104 24.17 1.64 14.98
CA VAL A 104 23.28 0.53 14.57
C VAL A 104 21.81 0.87 14.82
N PHE A 105 21.49 1.44 15.98
CA PHE A 105 20.13 1.87 16.30
C PHE A 105 19.65 3.03 15.43
N ALA A 106 20.50 4.03 15.17
CA ALA A 106 20.18 5.13 14.27
C ALA A 106 19.86 4.63 12.85
N PHE A 107 20.64 3.67 12.34
CA PHE A 107 20.39 3.05 11.05
C PHE A 107 19.05 2.30 11.00
N LEU A 108 18.74 1.51 12.04
CA LEU A 108 17.46 0.79 12.15
C LEU A 108 16.25 1.73 12.12
N ILE A 109 16.31 2.81 12.90
CA ILE A 109 15.23 3.82 12.93
C ILE A 109 15.07 4.45 11.54
N GLY A 110 16.17 4.77 10.85
CA GLY A 110 16.16 5.29 9.49
C GLY A 110 15.44 4.34 8.51
N GLN A 111 15.78 3.05 8.54
CA GLN A 111 15.14 2.04 7.70
C GLN A 111 13.63 1.91 7.98
N ILE A 112 13.22 1.89 9.25
CA ILE A 112 11.80 1.82 9.63
C ILE A 112 11.05 3.05 9.11
N ARG A 113 11.62 4.25 9.28
CA ARG A 113 11.03 5.49 8.78
C ARG A 113 10.81 5.44 7.26
N ASP A 114 11.81 5.00 6.50
CA ASP A 114 11.74 4.95 5.04
C ASP A 114 10.68 3.93 4.57
N ILE A 115 10.53 2.81 5.28
CA ILE A 115 9.47 1.82 5.03
C ILE A 115 8.10 2.42 5.31
N VAL A 116 7.90 3.07 6.45
CA VAL A 116 6.63 3.72 6.80
C VAL A 116 6.29 4.82 5.80
N ALA A 117 7.27 5.62 5.39
CA ALA A 117 7.10 6.65 4.38
C ALA A 117 6.66 6.05 3.04
N THR A 118 7.33 4.98 2.58
CA THR A 118 6.97 4.30 1.32
C THR A 118 5.59 3.65 1.40
N ALA A 119 5.31 2.90 2.48
CA ALA A 119 4.04 2.20 2.67
C ALA A 119 2.84 3.17 2.78
N THR A 120 3.06 4.39 3.25
CA THR A 120 2.01 5.40 3.38
C THR A 120 2.03 6.45 2.28
N GLN A 121 2.96 6.38 1.32
CA GLN A 121 3.19 7.41 0.30
C GLN A 121 1.92 7.75 -0.48
N ASN A 122 1.24 6.74 -1.05
CA ASN A 122 0.01 6.94 -1.84
C ASN A 122 -1.09 7.62 -0.99
N ARG A 123 -1.27 7.15 0.25
CA ARG A 123 -2.26 7.72 1.17
C ARG A 123 -1.90 9.15 1.59
N GLN A 124 -0.61 9.46 1.72
CA GLN A 124 -0.14 10.82 2.01
C GLN A 124 -0.37 11.75 0.81
N GLN A 125 -0.06 11.30 -0.40
CA GLN A 125 -0.32 12.05 -1.64
C GLN A 125 -1.80 12.38 -1.81
N PHE A 126 -2.69 11.41 -1.61
CA PHE A 126 -4.13 11.65 -1.65
C PHE A 126 -4.59 12.66 -0.59
N ARG A 127 -4.08 12.55 0.65
CA ARG A 127 -4.39 13.52 1.71
C ARG A 127 -3.91 14.93 1.34
N GLN A 128 -2.73 15.05 0.73
CA GLN A 128 -2.22 16.34 0.26
C GLN A 128 -3.10 16.92 -0.84
N LEU A 129 -3.51 16.12 -1.82
CA LEU A 129 -4.44 16.53 -2.88
C LEU A 129 -5.77 17.01 -2.29
N MET A 130 -6.40 16.22 -1.44
CA MET A 130 -7.65 16.58 -0.75
C MET A 130 -7.52 17.91 0.00
N ASN A 131 -6.43 18.09 0.76
CA ASN A 131 -6.18 19.32 1.50
C ASN A 131 -5.92 20.52 0.58
N GLN A 132 -5.29 20.33 -0.58
CA GLN A 132 -5.12 21.39 -1.58
C GLN A 132 -6.46 21.78 -2.20
N THR A 133 -7.29 20.80 -2.58
CA THR A 133 -8.63 21.04 -3.13
C THR A 133 -9.50 21.81 -2.12
N ILE A 134 -9.55 21.38 -0.86
CA ILE A 134 -10.35 22.06 0.17
C ILE A 134 -9.85 23.50 0.40
N ARG A 135 -8.53 23.72 0.46
CA ARG A 135 -7.97 25.07 0.60
C ARG A 135 -8.36 25.96 -0.58
N HIS A 136 -8.34 25.43 -1.80
CA HIS A 136 -8.76 26.16 -2.98
C HIS A 136 -10.27 26.49 -2.95
N MET A 137 -11.12 25.53 -2.58
CA MET A 137 -12.56 25.76 -2.43
C MET A 137 -12.88 26.82 -1.36
N ASN A 138 -12.13 26.82 -0.26
CA ASN A 138 -12.25 27.85 0.78
C ASN A 138 -11.84 29.22 0.26
N SER A 139 -10.78 29.32 -0.54
CA SER A 139 -10.37 30.61 -1.15
C SER A 139 -11.43 31.17 -2.11
N LEU A 140 -12.27 30.31 -2.69
CA LEU A 140 -13.38 30.69 -3.57
C LEU A 140 -14.71 30.90 -2.81
N ASN A 141 -14.73 30.79 -1.47
CA ASN A 141 -15.93 30.88 -0.65
C ASN A 141 -17.07 29.94 -1.09
N LEU A 142 -16.75 28.72 -1.52
CA LEU A 142 -17.77 27.77 -1.95
C LEU A 142 -18.63 27.28 -0.76
N PRO A 143 -19.95 27.08 -0.94
CA PRO A 143 -20.83 26.51 0.06
C PRO A 143 -20.34 25.16 0.62
N ALA A 144 -20.54 24.93 1.91
CA ALA A 144 -20.11 23.71 2.60
C ALA A 144 -20.69 22.43 1.96
N GLU A 145 -21.89 22.51 1.39
CA GLU A 145 -22.54 21.38 0.72
C GLU A 145 -21.79 20.94 -0.54
N LEU A 146 -21.30 21.89 -1.35
CA LEU A 146 -20.47 21.58 -2.52
C LEU A 146 -19.13 20.98 -2.10
N GLN A 147 -18.50 21.53 -1.04
CA GLN A 147 -17.24 20.99 -0.52
C GLN A 147 -17.40 19.56 -0.02
N LYS A 148 -18.51 19.27 0.66
CA LYS A 148 -18.85 17.93 1.14
C LYS A 148 -19.02 16.95 -0.01
N ARG A 149 -19.72 17.36 -1.08
CA ARG A 149 -19.90 16.54 -2.30
C ARG A 149 -18.56 16.25 -2.99
N VAL A 150 -17.70 17.26 -3.16
CA VAL A 150 -16.35 17.09 -3.74
C VAL A 150 -15.51 16.15 -2.89
N ARG A 151 -15.56 16.28 -1.56
CA ARG A 151 -14.83 15.39 -0.64
C ARG A 151 -15.31 13.94 -0.77
N LEU A 152 -16.62 13.73 -0.84
CA LEU A 152 -17.23 12.42 -1.01
C LEU A 152 -16.83 11.78 -2.34
N TRP A 153 -16.86 12.56 -3.43
CA TRP A 153 -16.41 12.13 -4.76
C TRP A 153 -14.95 11.71 -4.75
N LEU A 154 -14.06 12.55 -4.21
CA LEU A 154 -12.62 12.26 -4.15
C LEU A 154 -12.32 11.04 -3.28
N SER A 155 -13.00 10.87 -2.13
CA SER A 155 -12.79 9.70 -1.28
C SER A 155 -13.23 8.41 -1.94
N HIS A 156 -14.40 8.39 -2.59
CA HIS A 156 -14.87 7.19 -3.30
C HIS A 156 -14.01 6.87 -4.52
N THR A 157 -13.63 7.88 -5.29
CA THR A 157 -12.75 7.70 -6.46
C THR A 157 -11.40 7.12 -6.02
N TRP A 158 -10.83 7.59 -4.92
CA TRP A 158 -9.57 7.05 -4.38
C TRP A 158 -9.68 5.61 -3.86
N GLU A 159 -10.79 5.26 -3.21
CA GLU A 159 -11.02 3.89 -2.72
C GLU A 159 -11.15 2.88 -3.87
N GLN A 160 -11.77 3.29 -4.98
CA GLN A 160 -11.94 2.49 -6.20
C GLN A 160 -10.68 2.49 -7.08
N GLN A 161 -9.95 3.61 -7.18
CA GLN A 161 -8.68 3.74 -7.91
C GLN A 161 -7.45 3.35 -7.08
N LYS A 162 -7.56 2.35 -6.19
CA LYS A 162 -6.47 1.96 -5.26
C LYS A 162 -5.15 1.58 -5.94
N LEU A 163 -5.16 1.37 -7.25
CA LEU A 163 -3.98 1.26 -8.08
C LEU A 163 -4.09 2.31 -9.19
N ASN A 164 -2.97 2.95 -9.53
CA ASN A 164 -2.82 3.65 -10.81
C ASN A 164 -2.92 2.62 -11.96
N GLU A 165 -4.07 1.97 -12.11
CA GLU A 165 -4.33 0.95 -13.11
C GLU A 165 -4.04 1.53 -14.49
N GLU A 166 -4.46 2.77 -14.77
CA GLU A 166 -4.16 3.42 -16.04
C GLU A 166 -2.64 3.58 -16.29
N ASN A 167 -1.85 3.99 -15.30
CA ASN A 167 -0.41 4.17 -15.50
C ASN A 167 0.33 2.83 -15.66
N ILE A 168 -0.05 1.81 -14.89
CA ILE A 168 0.56 0.48 -14.97
C ILE A 168 0.14 -0.23 -16.26
N LEU A 169 -1.16 -0.22 -16.57
CA LEU A 169 -1.68 -0.77 -17.80
C LEU A 169 -0.96 -0.11 -18.97
N ASN A 170 -0.75 1.22 -18.97
CA ASN A 170 -0.05 1.92 -20.04
C ASN A 170 1.38 1.45 -20.34
N LEU A 171 2.08 0.87 -19.36
CA LEU A 171 3.41 0.28 -19.54
C LEU A 171 3.36 -1.10 -20.21
N LEU A 172 2.19 -1.75 -20.27
CA LEU A 172 2.04 -3.08 -20.84
C LEU A 172 1.83 -3.04 -22.37
N PRO A 173 2.37 -4.03 -23.10
CA PRO A 173 2.02 -4.24 -24.50
C PRO A 173 0.51 -4.42 -24.68
N ILE A 174 -0.01 -3.98 -25.83
CA ILE A 174 -1.45 -3.98 -26.13
C ILE A 174 -2.12 -5.34 -25.89
N LYS A 175 -1.46 -6.45 -26.23
CA LYS A 175 -1.99 -7.81 -26.02
C LYS A 175 -2.25 -8.12 -24.54
N MET A 176 -1.32 -7.75 -23.65
CA MET A 176 -1.48 -7.96 -22.20
C MET A 176 -2.55 -7.05 -21.60
N LYS A 177 -2.65 -5.79 -22.06
CA LYS A 177 -3.75 -4.90 -21.66
C LYS A 177 -5.11 -5.53 -21.98
N THR A 178 -5.27 -6.03 -23.21
CA THR A 178 -6.49 -6.68 -23.67
C THR A 178 -6.81 -7.92 -22.85
N ASP A 179 -5.83 -8.79 -22.58
CA ASP A 179 -6.04 -10.01 -21.78
C ASP A 179 -6.44 -9.71 -20.33
N ILE A 180 -5.86 -8.66 -19.71
CA ILE A 180 -6.25 -8.20 -18.38
C ILE A 180 -7.66 -7.65 -18.40
N ALA A 181 -7.98 -6.73 -19.33
CA ALA A 181 -9.31 -6.15 -19.45
C ALA A 181 -10.38 -7.23 -19.62
N ILE A 182 -10.12 -8.23 -20.48
CA ILE A 182 -10.99 -9.40 -20.66
C ILE A 182 -11.17 -10.12 -19.31
N ASN A 183 -10.11 -10.49 -18.60
CA ASN A 183 -10.26 -11.24 -17.35
C ASN A 183 -10.99 -10.46 -16.24
N VAL A 184 -10.84 -9.14 -16.19
CA VAL A 184 -11.51 -8.29 -15.19
C VAL A 184 -13.00 -8.13 -15.52
N HIS A 185 -13.35 -7.77 -16.76
CA HIS A 185 -14.72 -7.41 -17.11
C HIS A 185 -15.57 -8.55 -17.68
N TYR A 186 -14.96 -9.65 -18.16
CA TYR A 186 -15.70 -10.75 -18.80
C TYR A 186 -16.72 -11.39 -17.85
N LYS A 187 -16.38 -11.56 -16.56
CA LYS A 187 -17.31 -12.13 -15.58
C LYS A 187 -18.56 -11.26 -15.42
N MET A 188 -18.41 -9.93 -15.37
CA MET A 188 -19.54 -9.01 -15.27
C MET A 188 -20.39 -9.07 -16.54
N LEU A 189 -19.78 -8.97 -17.72
CA LEU A 189 -20.53 -9.02 -19.00
C LEU A 189 -21.25 -10.36 -19.22
N SER A 190 -20.67 -11.47 -18.75
CA SER A 190 -21.30 -12.79 -18.87
C SER A 190 -22.59 -12.93 -18.05
N LYS A 191 -22.76 -12.14 -16.97
CA LYS A 191 -23.98 -12.11 -16.16
C LYS A 191 -25.10 -11.30 -16.84
N VAL A 192 -24.75 -10.40 -17.75
CA VAL A 192 -25.70 -9.52 -18.40
C VAL A 192 -26.57 -10.30 -19.38
N LYS A 193 -27.89 -10.25 -19.19
CA LYS A 193 -28.87 -10.98 -20.01
C LYS A 193 -28.80 -10.61 -21.50
N LEU A 194 -28.51 -9.33 -21.81
CA LEU A 194 -28.43 -8.83 -23.18
C LEU A 194 -27.35 -9.52 -24.03
N PHE A 195 -26.27 -10.00 -23.42
CA PHE A 195 -25.13 -10.62 -24.12
C PHE A 195 -25.13 -12.16 -24.05
N HIS A 196 -26.20 -12.77 -23.52
CA HIS A 196 -26.32 -14.23 -23.52
C HIS A 196 -26.43 -14.76 -24.95
N GLY A 197 -25.58 -15.72 -25.32
CA GLY A 197 -25.55 -16.32 -26.65
C GLY A 197 -24.69 -15.57 -27.68
N CYS A 198 -24.08 -14.43 -27.33
CA CYS A 198 -23.10 -13.77 -28.19
C CYS A 198 -21.79 -14.58 -28.28
N GLU A 199 -21.14 -14.52 -29.44
CA GLU A 199 -19.82 -15.12 -29.61
C GLU A 199 -18.79 -14.48 -28.67
N ARG A 200 -17.87 -15.29 -28.14
CA ARG A 200 -16.81 -14.82 -27.23
C ARG A 200 -15.95 -13.70 -27.85
N MET A 201 -15.76 -13.68 -29.17
CA MET A 201 -15.03 -12.62 -29.86
C MET A 201 -15.76 -11.26 -29.74
N VAL A 202 -17.08 -11.23 -29.90
CA VAL A 202 -17.89 -10.00 -29.74
C VAL A 202 -17.80 -9.47 -28.31
N ILE A 203 -17.87 -10.35 -27.31
CA ILE A 203 -17.73 -9.95 -25.90
C ILE A 203 -16.33 -9.36 -25.65
N ARG A 204 -15.27 -9.96 -26.19
CA ARG A 204 -13.90 -9.44 -26.07
C ARG A 204 -13.76 -8.04 -26.68
N ASP A 205 -14.31 -7.84 -27.88
CA ASP A 205 -14.26 -6.53 -28.54
C ASP A 205 -15.05 -5.46 -27.80
N LEU A 206 -16.14 -5.86 -27.13
CA LEU A 206 -16.94 -4.96 -26.29
C LEU A 206 -16.19 -4.57 -25.01
N VAL A 207 -15.53 -5.52 -24.33
CA VAL A 207 -14.77 -5.28 -23.11
C VAL A 207 -13.74 -4.16 -23.29
N VAL A 208 -13.03 -4.15 -24.41
CA VAL A 208 -11.98 -3.15 -24.68
C VAL A 208 -12.56 -1.74 -24.85
N LYS A 209 -13.85 -1.62 -25.19
CA LYS A 209 -14.55 -0.34 -25.39
C LYS A 209 -15.30 0.15 -24.16
N LEU A 210 -15.42 -0.67 -23.11
CA LEU A 210 -16.07 -0.26 -21.86
C LEU A 210 -15.26 0.84 -21.18
N LYS A 211 -15.96 1.85 -20.67
CA LYS A 211 -15.40 2.91 -19.85
C LYS A 211 -16.04 2.85 -18.46
N PRO A 212 -15.25 2.68 -17.38
CA PRO A 212 -15.79 2.77 -16.04
C PRO A 212 -16.21 4.21 -15.73
N VAL A 213 -17.41 4.39 -15.18
CA VAL A 213 -17.94 5.69 -14.73
C VAL A 213 -18.47 5.53 -13.32
N LEU A 214 -18.21 6.51 -12.45
CA LEU A 214 -18.64 6.54 -11.06
C LEU A 214 -19.70 7.63 -10.85
N PHE A 215 -20.80 7.27 -10.20
CA PHE A 215 -21.85 8.20 -9.78
C PHE A 215 -21.97 8.18 -8.25
N LEU A 216 -22.23 9.34 -7.64
CA LEU A 216 -22.49 9.43 -6.20
C LEU A 216 -23.97 9.16 -5.89
N PRO A 217 -24.31 8.74 -4.65
CA PRO A 217 -25.69 8.66 -4.22
C PRO A 217 -26.43 9.99 -4.40
N GLY A 218 -27.55 9.95 -5.12
CA GLY A 218 -28.35 11.13 -5.46
C GLY A 218 -27.99 11.82 -6.78
N ASP A 219 -26.95 11.36 -7.49
CA ASP A 219 -26.66 11.82 -8.84
C ASP A 219 -27.71 11.26 -9.82
N TYR A 220 -28.17 12.11 -10.73
CA TYR A 220 -29.02 11.70 -11.85
C TYR A 220 -28.12 11.27 -13.02
N ILE A 221 -28.28 10.03 -13.48
CA ILE A 221 -27.48 9.47 -14.59
C ILE A 221 -28.03 9.95 -15.94
N CYS A 222 -29.34 9.86 -16.11
CA CYS A 222 -30.06 10.31 -17.30
C CYS A 222 -31.41 10.89 -16.89
N LYS A 223 -31.89 11.91 -17.61
CA LYS A 223 -33.24 12.46 -17.42
C LYS A 223 -34.10 12.22 -18.65
N LYS A 224 -35.39 12.01 -18.41
CA LYS A 224 -36.39 11.88 -19.46
C LYS A 224 -36.35 13.07 -20.42
N GLY A 225 -36.27 12.79 -21.71
CA GLY A 225 -36.19 13.81 -22.77
C GLY A 225 -34.76 14.30 -23.08
N GLU A 226 -33.74 13.89 -22.34
CA GLU A 226 -32.35 14.08 -22.75
C GLU A 226 -31.96 13.11 -23.88
N ILE A 227 -30.97 13.50 -24.68
CA ILE A 227 -30.50 12.69 -25.80
C ILE A 227 -29.67 11.53 -25.24
N GLY A 228 -30.19 10.31 -25.31
CA GLY A 228 -29.46 9.09 -24.94
C GLY A 228 -28.48 8.69 -26.04
N GLN A 229 -27.18 8.70 -25.75
CA GLN A 229 -26.13 8.24 -26.67
C GLN A 229 -25.34 7.04 -26.15
N GLU A 230 -25.61 6.64 -24.91
CA GLU A 230 -24.79 5.69 -24.16
C GLU A 230 -25.69 4.63 -23.52
N MET A 231 -25.15 3.42 -23.42
CA MET A 231 -25.76 2.30 -22.71
C MET A 231 -24.94 2.07 -21.44
N TYR A 232 -25.63 1.87 -20.31
CA TYR A 232 -25.02 1.69 -19.00
C TYR A 232 -25.24 0.27 -18.50
N ILE A 233 -24.23 -0.27 -17.83
CA ILE A 233 -24.28 -1.57 -17.18
C ILE A 233 -23.96 -1.35 -15.70
N VAL A 234 -24.86 -1.79 -14.81
CA VAL A 234 -24.65 -1.68 -13.37
C VAL A 234 -23.64 -2.74 -12.93
N ASN A 235 -22.44 -2.32 -12.55
CA ASN A 235 -21.40 -3.22 -12.02
C ASN A 235 -21.49 -3.37 -10.49
N GLU A 236 -21.68 -2.27 -9.76
CA GLU A 236 -21.80 -2.26 -8.31
C GLU A 236 -22.78 -1.14 -7.90
N GLY A 237 -23.64 -1.42 -6.93
CA GLY A 237 -24.65 -0.47 -6.45
C GLY A 237 -26.07 -0.75 -6.97
N VAL A 238 -26.97 0.20 -6.68
CA VAL A 238 -28.38 0.14 -7.07
C VAL A 238 -28.79 1.47 -7.70
N VAL A 239 -29.40 1.40 -8.88
CA VAL A 239 -29.96 2.57 -9.57
C VAL A 239 -31.48 2.52 -9.44
N GLN A 240 -32.09 3.65 -9.08
CA GLN A 240 -33.54 3.77 -8.98
C GLN A 240 -34.09 4.55 -10.16
N VAL A 241 -35.10 3.99 -10.83
CA VAL A 241 -35.86 4.69 -11.86
C VAL A 241 -36.98 5.44 -11.17
N LEU A 242 -37.00 6.76 -11.31
CA LEU A 242 -38.01 7.63 -10.71
C LEU A 242 -39.04 8.01 -11.77
N GLY A 243 -40.33 7.91 -11.43
CA GLY A 243 -41.42 8.39 -12.27
C GLY A 243 -41.57 9.91 -12.23
N ASP A 244 -42.45 10.45 -13.07
CA ASP A 244 -42.69 11.90 -13.19
C ASP A 244 -43.11 12.55 -11.85
N THR A 245 -43.65 11.77 -10.92
CA THR A 245 -44.08 12.22 -9.57
C THR A 245 -43.02 12.02 -8.48
N GLY A 246 -41.81 11.55 -8.81
CA GLY A 246 -40.74 11.24 -7.86
C GLY A 246 -40.85 9.88 -7.17
N ASN A 247 -41.86 9.08 -7.51
CA ASN A 247 -42.02 7.72 -6.98
C ASN A 247 -41.02 6.76 -7.64
N VAL A 248 -40.47 5.81 -6.87
CA VAL A 248 -39.57 4.77 -7.39
C VAL A 248 -40.39 3.75 -8.19
N LEU A 249 -40.15 3.66 -9.49
CA LEU A 249 -40.82 2.73 -10.41
C LEU A 249 -40.09 1.38 -10.49
N ALA A 250 -38.76 1.42 -10.50
CA ALA A 250 -37.93 0.23 -10.58
C ALA A 250 -36.60 0.45 -9.85
N SER A 251 -35.98 -0.64 -9.39
CA SER A 251 -34.62 -0.64 -8.85
C SER A 251 -33.78 -1.65 -9.63
N LEU A 252 -32.72 -1.14 -10.27
CA LEU A 252 -31.77 -1.90 -11.07
C LEU A 252 -30.55 -2.22 -10.23
N SER A 253 -30.23 -3.49 -10.08
CA SER A 253 -29.06 -3.98 -9.34
C SER A 253 -27.95 -4.47 -10.29
N GLU A 254 -26.84 -4.97 -9.74
CA GLU A 254 -25.71 -5.53 -10.50
C GLU A 254 -26.16 -6.45 -11.66
N GLY A 255 -25.58 -6.23 -12.85
CA GLY A 255 -25.87 -6.97 -14.07
C GLY A 255 -27.07 -6.47 -14.87
N SER A 256 -27.81 -5.50 -14.33
CA SER A 256 -28.87 -4.80 -15.08
C SER A 256 -28.27 -3.85 -16.12
N VAL A 257 -28.98 -3.68 -17.23
CA VAL A 257 -28.63 -2.76 -18.32
C VAL A 257 -29.77 -1.75 -18.45
N PHE A 258 -29.42 -0.51 -18.76
CA PHE A 258 -30.37 0.55 -19.09
C PHE A 258 -29.78 1.51 -20.12
N GLY A 259 -30.64 2.27 -20.80
CA GLY A 259 -30.24 3.15 -21.92
C GLY A 259 -30.03 2.41 -23.25
N GLU A 260 -30.27 1.09 -23.29
CA GLU A 260 -30.12 0.27 -24.49
C GLU A 260 -31.11 0.64 -25.60
N VAL A 261 -32.29 1.14 -25.25
CA VAL A 261 -33.33 1.55 -26.23
C VAL A 261 -32.85 2.70 -27.11
N SER A 262 -32.13 3.65 -26.52
CA SER A 262 -31.54 4.79 -27.22
C SER A 262 -30.40 4.39 -28.17
N VAL A 263 -29.69 3.29 -27.87
CA VAL A 263 -28.54 2.81 -28.65
C VAL A 263 -28.92 1.77 -29.70
N LEU A 264 -29.85 0.86 -29.39
CA LEU A 264 -30.29 -0.23 -30.26
C LEU A 264 -31.37 0.19 -31.25
N GLY A 265 -31.98 1.38 -31.08
CA GLY A 265 -32.88 1.98 -32.07
C GLY A 265 -34.13 1.14 -32.35
N ILE A 266 -34.80 0.67 -31.30
CA ILE A 266 -36.00 -0.18 -31.40
C ILE A 266 -37.10 0.56 -32.20
N PRO A 267 -37.76 -0.08 -33.19
CA PRO A 267 -38.81 0.55 -33.98
C PRO A 267 -39.99 0.96 -33.08
N GLY A 268 -40.33 2.26 -33.05
CA GLY A 268 -41.49 2.79 -32.31
C GLY A 268 -41.15 3.73 -31.14
N CYS A 269 -39.88 3.81 -30.73
CA CYS A 269 -39.42 4.80 -29.75
C CYS A 269 -38.68 5.95 -30.45
N SER A 270 -38.81 7.20 -29.95
CA SER A 270 -38.09 8.35 -30.51
C SER A 270 -36.60 8.04 -30.46
N ARG A 271 -35.97 7.98 -31.65
CA ARG A 271 -34.71 7.27 -31.96
C ARG A 271 -33.47 7.68 -31.17
N ARG A 272 -33.60 8.59 -30.19
CA ARG A 272 -32.51 9.23 -29.44
C ARG A 272 -32.87 9.75 -28.05
N MET A 273 -34.08 9.52 -27.51
CA MET A 273 -34.47 10.12 -26.22
C MET A 273 -34.48 9.07 -25.10
N ALA A 274 -33.94 9.44 -23.94
CA ALA A 274 -34.05 8.65 -22.71
C ALA A 274 -35.51 8.61 -22.23
N ASP A 275 -35.99 7.41 -21.92
CA ASP A 275 -37.35 7.08 -21.46
C ASP A 275 -37.54 7.21 -19.94
#